data_AF-A0A938B1J1-F1
#
_entry.id   AF-A0A938B1J1-F1
#
_cell.length_a   1.000
_cell.length_b   1.000
_cell.length_c   1.000
_cell.angle_alpha   90.00
_cell.angle_beta   90.00
_cell.angle_gamma   90.00
#
_symmetry.space_group_name_H-M   'P 1'
#
loop_
_entity.id
_entity.type
_entity.pdbx_description
1 polymer ?
#
loop_
_entity_poly.entity_id
_entity_poly.type
_entity_poly.pdbx_seq_one_letter_code
_entity_poly.pdbx_strand_id
1 'polypeptide(L)' 'KVSYSYTVIYNAFKRLSAGYAASERAALFHDTAARVYRLAP' A
#
# COMPACT_ATOMS: atom_id res chain seq x y z
N LYS A 1 -11.48 -11.39 -18.14
CA LYS A 1 -10.06 -11.35 -17.70
C LYS A 1 -9.79 -9.96 -17.14
N VAL A 2 -9.63 -9.79 -15.82
CA VAL A 2 -9.32 -8.48 -15.20
C VAL A 2 -8.02 -8.64 -14.44
N SER A 3 -6.92 -8.38 -15.12
CA SER A 3 -5.58 -8.35 -14.53
C SER A 3 -4.91 -7.07 -15.03
N TYR A 4 -4.44 -6.24 -14.11
CA TYR A 4 -3.69 -5.02 -14.42
C TYR A 4 -2.19 -5.29 -14.28
N SER A 5 -1.35 -4.55 -15.01
CA SER A 5 0.09 -4.62 -14.79
C SER A 5 0.45 -4.04 -13.43
N TYR A 6 1.55 -4.51 -12.85
CA TYR A 6 2.07 -4.00 -11.59
C TYR A 6 2.24 -2.47 -11.62
N THR A 7 2.79 -1.93 -12.71
CA THR A 7 3.01 -0.49 -12.89
C THR A 7 1.70 0.30 -12.83
N VAL A 8 0.62 -0.22 -13.44
CA VAL A 8 -0.69 0.45 -13.41
C VAL A 8 -1.24 0.48 -11.98
N ILE A 9 -1.20 -0.64 -11.26
CA ILE A 9 -1.68 -0.73 -9.87
C ILE A 9 -0.83 0.14 -8.93
N TYR A 10 0.49 0.10 -9.06
CA TYR A 10 1.37 0.91 -8.22
C TYR A 10 1.15 2.41 -8.44
N ASN A 11 0.96 2.85 -9.69
CA ASN A 11 0.60 4.23 -9.99
C ASN A 11 -0.79 4.62 -9.43
N ALA A 12 -1.75 3.71 -9.42
CA ALA A 12 -3.05 3.96 -8.80
C ALA A 12 -2.91 4.16 -7.29
N PHE A 13 -2.13 3.31 -6.59
CA PHE A 13 -1.89 3.48 -5.16
C PHE A 13 -1.17 4.79 -4.82
N LYS A 14 -0.19 5.22 -5.63
CA LYS A 14 0.46 6.53 -5.45
C LYS A 14 -0.53 7.69 -5.51
N ARG A 15 -1.50 7.64 -6.42
CA ARG A 15 -2.55 8.67 -6.55
C ARG A 15 -3.53 8.61 -5.37
N LEU A 16 -3.95 7.41 -4.98
CA LEU A 16 -4.83 7.19 -3.83
C LEU A 16 -4.24 7.78 -2.55
N SER A 17 -2.95 7.56 -2.30
CA SER A 17 -2.27 7.97 -1.07
C SER A 17 -1.66 9.37 -1.13
N ALA A 18 -1.99 10.19 -2.12
CA ALA A 18 -1.29 11.46 -2.37
C ALA A 18 -1.47 12.49 -1.24
N GLY A 19 -2.64 12.49 -0.58
CA GLY A 19 -2.96 13.40 0.53
C GLY A 19 -2.80 12.80 1.93
N TYR A 20 -2.27 11.58 2.03
CA TYR A 20 -2.16 10.87 3.30
C TYR A 20 -0.97 11.40 4.09
N ALA A 21 -1.12 11.52 5.41
CA ALA A 21 -0.01 11.75 6.32
C ALA A 21 1.02 10.61 6.25
N ALA A 22 2.24 10.88 6.71
CA ALA A 22 3.33 9.90 6.68
C ALA A 22 2.96 8.60 7.42
N SER A 23 2.29 8.71 8.57
CA SER A 23 1.80 7.57 9.36
C SER A 23 0.72 6.77 8.64
N GLU A 24 -0.20 7.45 7.94
CA GLU A 24 -1.25 6.79 7.17
C GLU A 24 -0.66 6.04 5.96
N ARG A 25 0.35 6.60 5.30
CA ARG A 25 1.09 5.91 4.23
C ARG A 25 1.85 4.70 4.75
N ALA A 26 2.51 4.82 5.90
CA ALA A 26 3.20 3.68 6.54
C ALA A 26 2.20 2.56 6.89
N ALA A 27 1.04 2.93 7.44
CA ALA A 27 -0.03 2.00 7.74
C ALA A 27 -0.58 1.29 6.49
N LEU A 28 -0.76 2.01 5.37
CA LEU A 28 -1.28 1.48 4.11
C LEU A 28 -0.29 0.53 3.42
N PHE A 29 1.00 0.91 3.37
CA PHE A 29 2.00 0.20 2.56
C PHE A 29 2.81 -0.84 3.35
N HIS A 30 2.74 -0.85 4.69
CA HIS A 30 3.57 -1.75 5.50
C HIS A 30 2.91 -2.16 6.83
N ASP A 31 2.67 -1.22 7.76
CA ASP A 31 2.50 -1.56 9.18
C ASP A 31 1.25 -2.41 9.46
N THR A 32 0.17 -2.19 8.70
CA THR A 32 -1.04 -3.00 8.83
C THR A 32 -0.76 -4.45 8.43
N ALA A 33 -0.06 -4.66 7.32
CA ALA A 33 0.28 -6.01 6.85
C ALA A 33 1.23 -6.70 7.83
N ALA A 34 2.28 -5.98 8.28
CA ALA A 34 3.23 -6.51 9.27
C ALA A 34 2.52 -6.97 10.55
N ARG A 35 1.60 -6.15 11.09
CA ARG A 35 0.83 -6.48 12.29
C ARG A 35 -0.15 -7.64 12.08
N VAL A 36 -0.95 -7.60 11.01
CA VAL A 36 -2.02 -8.58 10.77
C VAL A 36 -1.46 -9.95 10.41
N TYR A 37 -0.44 -9.98 9.55
CA TYR A 37 0.21 -11.23 9.14
C TYR A 37 1.32 -11.66 10.08
N ARG A 38 1.56 -10.92 11.18
CA ARG A 38 2.62 -11.18 12.17
C ARG A 38 3.98 -11.38 11.50
N LEU A 39 4.28 -10.53 10.51
CA LEU A 39 5.56 -10.55 9.83
C LEU A 39 6.62 -10.13 10.86
N ALA A 40 7.55 -11.03 11.15
CA ALA A 40 8.70 -10.70 11.98
C ALA A 40 9.53 -9.62 11.28
N PRO A 41 10.16 -8.70 12.03
CA PRO A 41 11.17 -7.82 11.45
C PRO A 41 12.35 -8.60 10.88
#